data_AF-A0A1E7N4V6-F1
#
_entry.id   AF-A0A1E7N4V6-F1
#
_cell.length_a   1.000
_cell.length_b   1.000
_cell.length_c   1.000
_cell.angle_alpha   90.00
_cell.angle_beta   90.00
_cell.angle_gamma   90.00
#
_symmetry.space_group_name_H-M   'P 1'
#
loop_
_entity.id
_entity.type
_entity.pdbx_description
1 polymer ?
#
loop_
_entity_poly.entity_id
_entity_poly.type
_entity_poly.pdbx_seq_one_letter_code
_entity_poly.pdbx_strand_id
1 'polypeptide(L)'
;MNARALYEVLLDTESPYEDVIAPWLAQAATDDYRARLRITATPHDRWWADNGDLLEELYALSRVSDFLLLDPQLPPYLLLFTALGMTPFDTLSPFDPFLHEITEVEQADDPDTPIEILGARWPGLMLGELLFSRAGVRVRAGAAHAERGVADRWPLYWTHRRAHRPTRDLSQGWGSNSQWSTDFRLDYRTPDGDLLNAAEDAPIDGRPDLHPDAPHNLGPDERLLTPAERRELLRHRTFLRTPAASSDPAWAADLFPFEWCLPAGIE
;
A
#
# COMPACT_ATOMS: atom_id res chain seq x y z
N MET A 1 23.59 -0.87 -8.52
CA MET A 1 22.88 -1.95 -7.80
C MET A 1 21.45 -1.47 -7.59
N ASN A 2 20.44 -2.28 -7.90
CA ASN A 2 19.03 -1.86 -7.81
C ASN A 2 18.41 -2.33 -6.48
N ALA A 3 17.17 -1.92 -6.19
CA ALA A 3 16.48 -2.26 -4.95
C ALA A 3 16.16 -3.76 -4.84
N ARG A 4 15.96 -4.47 -5.96
CA ARG A 4 15.81 -5.93 -5.98
C ARG A 4 17.03 -6.61 -5.36
N ALA A 5 18.24 -6.23 -5.80
CA ALA A 5 19.47 -6.80 -5.27
C ALA A 5 19.63 -6.50 -3.76
N LEU A 6 19.20 -5.31 -3.30
CA LEU A 6 19.18 -5.00 -1.87
C LEU A 6 18.24 -5.95 -1.10
N TYR A 7 17.02 -6.14 -1.60
CA TYR A 7 16.06 -7.05 -0.99
C TYR A 7 16.59 -8.48 -0.90
N GLU A 8 17.20 -8.99 -1.98
CA GLU A 8 17.81 -10.34 -2.00
C GLU A 8 18.92 -10.47 -0.95
N VAL A 9 19.81 -9.48 -0.82
CA VAL A 9 20.87 -9.49 0.22
C VAL A 9 20.29 -9.42 1.63
N LEU A 10 19.24 -8.63 1.86
CA LEU A 10 18.58 -8.52 3.16
C LEU A 10 17.92 -9.83 3.62
N LEU A 11 17.45 -10.67 2.68
CA LEU A 11 16.89 -11.97 3.02
C LEU A 11 17.92 -12.96 3.54
N ASP A 12 19.16 -12.87 3.05
CA ASP A 12 20.21 -13.84 3.31
C ASP A 12 21.22 -13.38 4.38
N THR A 13 21.12 -12.13 4.84
CA THR A 13 22.07 -11.55 5.81
C THR A 13 21.76 -11.98 7.24
N GLU A 14 22.81 -12.33 7.99
CA GLU A 14 22.78 -12.46 9.45
C GLU A 14 23.32 -11.20 10.15
N SER A 15 23.88 -10.24 9.39
CA SER A 15 24.43 -8.99 9.91
C SER A 15 23.33 -7.98 10.24
N PRO A 16 23.60 -6.99 11.12
CA PRO A 16 22.74 -5.82 11.29
C PRO A 16 22.40 -5.18 9.94
N TYR A 17 21.15 -4.78 9.76
CA TYR A 17 20.69 -4.24 8.46
C TYR A 17 21.45 -2.96 8.05
N GLU A 18 21.98 -2.20 9.01
CA GLU A 18 22.83 -1.04 8.74
C GLU A 18 24.10 -1.37 7.94
N ASP A 19 24.70 -2.54 8.20
CA ASP A 19 25.93 -3.00 7.52
C ASP A 19 25.67 -3.39 6.06
N VAL A 20 24.41 -3.67 5.70
CA VAL A 20 23.98 -3.94 4.33
C VAL A 20 23.52 -2.65 3.64
N ILE A 21 22.74 -1.82 4.34
CA ILE A 21 22.13 -0.61 3.80
C ILE A 21 23.18 0.47 3.50
N ALA A 22 24.14 0.71 4.41
CA ALA A 22 25.09 1.80 4.23
C ALA A 22 26.00 1.63 2.99
N PRO A 23 26.60 0.46 2.72
CA PRO A 23 27.35 0.23 1.49
C PRO A 23 26.46 0.32 0.23
N TRP A 24 25.23 -0.17 0.31
CA TRP A 24 24.29 -0.08 -0.81
C TRP A 24 23.98 1.38 -1.14
N LEU A 25 23.66 2.21 -0.14
CA LEU A 25 23.42 3.65 -0.32
C LEU A 25 24.63 4.36 -0.95
N ALA A 26 25.84 4.06 -0.47
CA ALA A 26 27.06 4.65 -1.00
C ALA A 26 27.29 4.34 -2.50
N GLN A 27 26.77 3.21 -2.99
CA GLN A 27 26.92 2.78 -4.38
C GLN A 27 25.72 3.14 -5.27
N ALA A 28 24.50 3.03 -4.73
CA ALA A 28 23.25 3.06 -5.48
C ALA A 28 22.49 4.39 -5.34
N ALA A 29 22.53 5.03 -4.17
CA ALA A 29 21.83 6.29 -3.92
C ALA A 29 22.63 7.49 -4.44
N THR A 30 22.95 7.46 -5.73
CA THR A 30 23.53 8.58 -6.46
C THR A 30 22.48 9.69 -6.67
N ASP A 31 22.93 10.89 -7.04
CA ASP A 31 22.00 11.98 -7.37
C ASP A 31 21.12 11.63 -8.57
N ASP A 32 21.63 10.84 -9.52
CA ASP A 32 20.87 10.34 -10.66
C ASP A 32 19.75 9.39 -10.22
N TYR A 33 20.04 8.44 -9.32
CA TYR A 33 19.01 7.54 -8.79
C TYR A 33 17.92 8.30 -8.04
N ARG A 34 18.30 9.26 -7.19
CA ARG A 34 17.34 10.15 -6.53
C ARG A 34 16.54 11.00 -7.52
N ALA A 35 17.18 11.50 -8.58
CA ALA A 35 16.50 12.27 -9.61
C ALA A 35 15.47 11.42 -10.36
N ARG A 36 15.80 10.16 -10.68
CA ARG A 36 14.84 9.20 -11.25
C ARG A 36 13.64 8.99 -10.34
N LEU A 37 13.86 8.70 -9.05
CA LEU A 37 12.75 8.55 -8.08
C LEU A 37 11.87 9.81 -8.01
N ARG A 38 12.46 11.02 -8.07
CA ARG A 38 11.67 12.26 -8.06
C ARG A 38 10.75 12.44 -9.26
N ILE A 39 10.98 11.77 -10.38
CA ILE A 39 10.04 11.77 -11.52
C ILE A 39 8.68 11.23 -11.08
N THR A 40 8.67 10.30 -10.13
CA THR A 40 7.43 9.68 -9.62
C THR A 40 6.76 10.50 -8.53
N ALA A 41 7.33 11.65 -8.14
CA ALA A 41 6.89 12.41 -6.99
C ALA A 41 5.67 13.30 -7.28
N THR A 42 5.23 13.39 -8.54
CA THR A 42 4.10 14.21 -8.99
C THR A 42 3.25 13.39 -9.96
N PRO A 43 1.91 13.43 -9.86
CA PRO A 43 1.04 12.77 -10.82
C PRO A 43 1.16 13.46 -12.19
N HIS A 44 1.37 12.67 -13.24
CA HIS A 44 1.29 13.15 -14.63
C HIS A 44 0.57 12.14 -15.49
N ASP A 45 -0.42 12.56 -16.27
CA ASP A 45 -1.45 11.69 -16.87
C ASP A 45 -1.01 10.41 -17.60
N ARG A 46 0.27 10.23 -18.00
CA ARG A 46 0.75 9.04 -18.74
C ARG A 46 2.21 8.66 -18.58
N TRP A 47 2.99 9.33 -17.73
CA TRP A 47 4.44 9.09 -17.69
C TRP A 47 4.78 7.66 -17.23
N TRP A 48 3.96 7.09 -16.34
CA TRP A 48 4.15 5.74 -15.80
C TRP A 48 4.10 4.65 -16.88
N ALA A 49 3.32 4.82 -17.96
CA ALA A 49 3.25 3.84 -19.05
C ALA A 49 4.58 3.67 -19.81
N ASP A 50 5.37 4.74 -19.89
CA ASP A 50 6.68 4.76 -20.55
C ASP A 50 7.83 4.44 -19.59
N ASN A 51 7.55 4.29 -18.29
CA ASN A 51 8.57 4.15 -17.23
C ASN A 51 8.29 2.95 -16.32
N GLY A 52 7.88 1.82 -16.91
CA GLY A 52 7.64 0.57 -16.17
C GLY A 52 8.84 0.12 -15.35
N ASP A 53 10.07 0.35 -15.83
CA ASP A 53 11.30 0.05 -15.07
C ASP A 53 11.38 0.80 -13.73
N LEU A 54 10.81 2.00 -13.65
CA LEU A 54 10.78 2.79 -12.44
C LEU A 54 9.66 2.37 -11.48
N LEU A 55 8.53 1.90 -12.01
CA LEU A 55 7.46 1.29 -11.19
C LEU A 55 7.94 -0.03 -10.58
N GLU A 56 8.61 -0.87 -11.37
CA GLU A 56 9.27 -2.10 -10.90
C GLU A 56 10.31 -1.79 -9.82
N GLU A 57 11.09 -0.70 -9.97
CA GLU A 57 12.08 -0.28 -8.97
C GLU A 57 11.42 0.22 -7.67
N LEU A 58 10.35 1.01 -7.75
CA LEU A 58 9.56 1.43 -6.58
C LEU A 58 8.92 0.22 -5.88
N TYR A 59 8.47 -0.76 -6.66
CA TYR A 59 7.93 -2.00 -6.13
C TYR A 59 9.01 -2.81 -5.41
N ALA A 60 10.22 -2.87 -5.96
CA ALA A 60 11.34 -3.49 -5.27
C ALA A 60 11.71 -2.76 -3.97
N LEU A 61 11.67 -1.43 -3.95
CA LEU A 61 11.83 -0.63 -2.72
C LEU A 61 10.70 -0.90 -1.71
N SER A 62 9.45 -1.10 -2.16
CA SER A 62 8.33 -1.41 -1.26
C SER A 62 8.53 -2.77 -0.58
N ARG A 63 9.10 -3.76 -1.27
CA ARG A 63 9.47 -5.05 -0.67
C ARG A 63 10.59 -4.92 0.36
N VAL A 64 11.56 -4.04 0.12
CA VAL A 64 12.58 -3.69 1.14
C VAL A 64 11.91 -3.05 2.35
N SER A 65 10.99 -2.10 2.14
CA SER A 65 10.19 -1.48 3.21
C SER A 65 9.43 -2.53 4.01
N ASP A 66 8.71 -3.43 3.33
CA ASP A 66 7.94 -4.49 3.96
C ASP A 66 8.80 -5.40 4.84
N PHE A 67 9.99 -5.77 4.34
CA PHE A 67 10.95 -6.60 5.07
C PHE A 67 11.47 -5.89 6.33
N LEU A 68 11.94 -4.65 6.21
CA LEU A 68 12.47 -3.88 7.34
C LEU A 68 11.42 -3.62 8.42
N LEU A 69 10.14 -3.64 8.07
CA LEU A 69 9.02 -3.49 8.99
C LEU A 69 8.58 -4.81 9.66
N LEU A 70 9.16 -5.97 9.32
CA LEU A 70 8.91 -7.25 10.03
C LEU A 70 9.55 -7.29 11.42
N ASP A 71 10.72 -6.67 11.55
CA ASP A 71 11.39 -6.40 12.82
C ASP A 71 11.76 -4.92 12.84
N PRO A 72 10.85 -4.04 13.31
CA PRO A 72 10.99 -2.60 13.17
C PRO A 72 12.09 -2.06 14.07
N GLN A 73 13.33 -2.30 13.69
CA GLN A 73 14.44 -1.42 14.03
C GLN A 73 14.25 -0.15 13.19
N LEU A 74 13.60 0.84 13.79
CA LEU A 74 13.26 2.09 13.10
C LEU A 74 14.45 2.82 12.46
N PRO A 75 15.69 2.81 13.01
CA PRO A 75 16.79 3.54 12.41
C PRO A 75 17.18 3.06 11.00
N PRO A 76 17.41 1.75 10.72
CA PRO A 76 17.62 1.26 9.35
C PRO A 76 16.55 1.68 8.33
N TYR A 77 15.27 1.60 8.71
CA TYR A 77 14.14 1.97 7.85
C TYR A 77 14.18 3.45 7.46
N LEU A 78 14.23 4.34 8.45
CA LEU A 78 14.24 5.79 8.18
C LEU A 78 15.54 6.22 7.50
N LEU A 79 16.69 5.67 7.89
CA LEU A 79 17.99 6.00 7.29
C LEU A 79 18.00 5.71 5.78
N LEU A 80 17.51 4.54 5.37
CA LEU A 80 17.44 4.17 3.96
C LEU A 80 16.55 5.14 3.18
N PHE A 81 15.28 5.25 3.57
CA PHE A 81 14.30 5.93 2.73
C PHE A 81 14.44 7.46 2.74
N THR A 82 14.90 8.06 3.85
CA THR A 82 15.20 9.49 3.86
C THR A 82 16.44 9.82 3.03
N ALA A 83 17.45 8.94 2.98
CA ALA A 83 18.60 9.09 2.08
C ALA A 83 18.23 8.99 0.59
N LEU A 84 17.11 8.32 0.27
CA LEU A 84 16.52 8.27 -1.08
C LEU A 84 15.64 9.49 -1.40
N GLY A 85 15.42 10.39 -0.43
CA GLY A 85 14.66 11.63 -0.61
C GLY A 85 13.19 11.54 -0.20
N MET A 86 12.79 10.49 0.51
CA MET A 86 11.45 10.38 1.08
C MET A 86 11.36 11.15 2.40
N THR A 87 10.18 11.67 2.71
CA THR A 87 9.92 12.47 3.89
C THR A 87 8.92 11.77 4.80
N PRO A 88 9.24 11.54 6.09
CA PRO A 88 8.25 11.07 7.05
C PRO A 88 7.22 12.16 7.33
N PHE A 89 5.98 11.75 7.59
CA PHE A 89 4.90 12.64 8.02
C PHE A 89 4.50 12.40 9.48
N ASP A 90 3.76 13.34 10.07
CA ASP A 90 3.26 13.21 11.44
C ASP A 90 2.23 12.08 11.52
N THR A 91 2.58 11.02 12.24
CA THR A 91 1.76 9.81 12.36
C THR A 91 0.64 9.95 13.41
N LEU A 92 0.71 10.97 14.28
CA LEU A 92 -0.27 11.15 15.35
C LEU A 92 -1.31 12.23 15.02
N SER A 93 -1.45 12.59 13.75
CA SER A 93 -2.58 13.38 13.25
C SER A 93 -3.90 12.62 13.42
N PRO A 94 -5.07 13.25 13.22
CA PRO A 94 -6.32 12.51 13.09
C PRO A 94 -6.21 11.37 12.08
N PHE A 95 -6.96 10.29 12.30
CA PHE A 95 -6.94 9.14 11.41
C PHE A 95 -7.31 9.55 9.99
N ASP A 96 -6.43 9.24 9.07
CA ASP A 96 -6.52 9.53 7.65
C ASP A 96 -6.26 8.24 6.87
N PRO A 97 -7.24 7.71 6.15
CA PRO A 97 -7.12 6.42 5.50
C PRO A 97 -6.19 6.43 4.28
N PHE A 98 -5.74 7.58 3.80
CA PHE A 98 -4.67 7.66 2.81
C PHE A 98 -3.31 7.42 3.48
N LEU A 99 -3.06 8.09 4.61
CA LEU A 99 -1.76 8.07 5.30
C LEU A 99 -1.58 6.84 6.20
N HIS A 100 -2.67 6.29 6.75
CA HIS A 100 -2.62 5.32 7.83
C HIS A 100 -3.05 3.92 7.41
N GLU A 101 -2.32 2.94 7.95
CA GLU A 101 -2.66 1.53 7.95
C GLU A 101 -3.03 1.12 9.38
N ILE A 102 -4.21 0.54 9.58
CA ILE A 102 -4.62 0.03 10.90
C ILE A 102 -3.92 -1.31 11.15
N THR A 103 -3.09 -1.36 12.20
CA THR A 103 -2.28 -2.53 12.57
C THR A 103 -2.85 -3.30 13.77
N GLU A 104 -3.69 -2.63 14.55
CA GLU A 104 -4.34 -3.17 15.74
C GLU A 104 -5.55 -2.31 16.09
N VAL A 105 -6.66 -2.97 16.44
CA VAL A 105 -7.87 -2.30 16.93
C VAL A 105 -8.13 -2.66 18.38
N GLU A 106 -8.22 -1.63 19.21
CA GLU A 106 -8.89 -1.67 20.50
C GLU A 106 -10.37 -1.35 20.28
N GLN A 107 -11.24 -2.34 20.46
CA GLN A 107 -12.68 -2.12 20.25
C GLN A 107 -13.25 -1.28 21.40
N ALA A 108 -13.91 -0.18 21.07
CA ALA A 108 -14.71 0.61 22.00
C ALA A 108 -16.08 -0.04 22.27
N ASP A 109 -16.63 0.19 23.46
CA ASP A 109 -17.94 -0.35 23.86
C ASP A 109 -19.09 0.28 23.06
N ASP A 110 -18.99 1.59 22.76
CA ASP A 110 -19.95 2.30 21.92
C ASP A 110 -19.62 2.04 20.43
N PRO A 111 -20.51 1.38 19.67
CA PRO A 111 -20.30 1.07 18.25
C PRO A 111 -20.03 2.28 17.37
N ASP A 112 -20.50 3.46 17.76
CA ASP A 112 -20.38 4.71 16.99
C ASP A 112 -19.16 5.56 17.42
N THR A 113 -18.29 5.03 18.29
CA THR A 113 -17.04 5.72 18.66
C THR A 113 -16.17 5.91 17.41
N PRO A 114 -15.77 7.15 17.06
CA PRO A 114 -14.92 7.40 15.89
C PRO A 114 -13.53 6.78 16.07
N ILE A 115 -12.78 6.67 14.96
CA ILE A 115 -11.40 6.14 14.99
C ILE A 115 -10.48 7.16 15.67
N GLU A 116 -9.84 6.74 16.76
CA GLU A 116 -8.81 7.48 17.49
C GLU A 116 -7.46 6.75 17.39
N ILE A 117 -6.39 7.46 17.06
CA ILE A 117 -5.04 6.88 17.05
C ILE A 117 -4.49 6.82 18.47
N LEU A 118 -4.14 5.60 18.92
CA LEU A 118 -3.52 5.35 20.23
C LEU A 118 -1.99 5.40 20.18
N GLY A 119 -1.41 5.21 19.00
CA GLY A 119 0.03 5.28 18.79
C GLY A 119 0.49 4.69 17.45
N ALA A 120 1.75 4.93 17.13
CA ALA A 120 2.40 4.45 15.91
C ALA A 120 3.21 3.17 16.17
N ARG A 121 3.11 2.20 15.27
CA ARG A 121 4.01 1.04 15.16
C ARG A 121 5.23 1.37 14.29
N TRP A 122 5.02 2.10 13.21
CA TRP A 122 6.07 2.59 12.31
C TRP A 122 5.62 3.88 11.61
N PRO A 123 6.58 4.75 11.22
CA PRO A 123 6.28 5.97 10.49
C PRO A 123 5.89 5.67 9.04
N GLY A 124 5.08 6.53 8.44
CA GLY A 124 4.82 6.52 7.00
C GLY A 124 5.73 7.50 6.26
N LEU A 125 5.79 7.35 4.94
CA LEU A 125 6.72 8.07 4.06
C LEU A 125 6.01 8.57 2.80
N MET A 126 6.26 9.84 2.48
CA MET A 126 5.92 10.44 1.19
C MET A 126 7.17 10.58 0.32
N LEU A 127 7.02 10.49 -0.99
CA LEU A 127 8.00 10.91 -2.00
C LEU A 127 7.37 12.05 -2.81
N GLY A 128 7.57 13.29 -2.37
CA GLY A 128 6.78 14.42 -2.86
C GLY A 128 5.28 14.21 -2.59
N GLU A 129 4.46 14.16 -3.63
CA GLU A 129 3.01 13.91 -3.55
C GLU A 129 2.65 12.41 -3.52
N LEU A 130 3.59 11.52 -3.85
CA LEU A 130 3.38 10.07 -3.85
C LEU A 130 3.45 9.51 -2.43
N LEU A 131 2.45 8.74 -2.02
CA LEU A 131 2.50 7.92 -0.83
C LEU A 131 3.35 6.68 -1.08
N PHE A 132 4.55 6.66 -0.51
CA PHE A 132 5.44 5.49 -0.62
C PHE A 132 5.08 4.40 0.40
N SER A 133 4.85 4.78 1.66
CA SER A 133 4.48 3.82 2.70
C SER A 133 3.54 4.44 3.73
N ARG A 134 2.54 3.68 4.16
CA ARG A 134 1.60 4.12 5.18
C ARG A 134 2.18 3.96 6.57
N ALA A 135 1.82 4.89 7.46
CA ALA A 135 2.15 4.76 8.86
C ALA A 135 1.26 3.69 9.50
N GLY A 136 1.88 2.71 10.15
CA GLY A 136 1.17 1.67 10.88
C GLY A 136 0.72 2.20 12.22
N VAL A 137 -0.58 2.21 12.48
CA VAL A 137 -1.16 2.79 13.69
C VAL A 137 -1.99 1.78 14.48
N ARG A 138 -1.97 1.91 15.80
CA ARG A 138 -2.90 1.26 16.71
C ARG A 138 -4.05 2.23 16.94
N VAL A 139 -5.29 1.76 16.87
CA VAL A 139 -6.46 2.62 17.00
C VAL A 139 -7.43 2.12 18.05
N ARG A 140 -8.24 3.03 18.59
CA ARG A 140 -9.48 2.72 19.28
C ARG A 140 -10.65 3.14 18.39
N ALA A 141 -11.66 2.29 18.25
CA ALA A 141 -12.81 2.58 17.41
C ALA A 141 -14.04 1.77 17.83
N GLY A 142 -15.23 2.28 17.52
CA GLY A 142 -16.48 1.54 17.57
C GLY A 142 -16.62 0.63 16.35
N ALA A 143 -17.39 -0.45 16.48
CA ALA A 143 -17.52 -1.49 15.45
C ALA A 143 -18.18 -0.98 14.15
N ALA A 144 -18.89 0.17 14.19
CA ALA A 144 -19.42 0.81 13.00
C ALA A 144 -18.33 1.50 12.14
N HIS A 145 -17.14 1.72 12.71
CA HIS A 145 -16.02 2.40 12.04
C HIS A 145 -14.82 1.49 11.78
N ALA A 146 -14.45 0.63 12.73
CA ALA A 146 -13.45 -0.41 12.55
C ALA A 146 -13.73 -1.60 13.47
N GLU A 147 -13.96 -2.75 12.86
CA GLU A 147 -14.23 -4.01 13.55
C GLU A 147 -12.92 -4.72 13.86
N ARG A 148 -12.67 -4.98 15.15
CA ARG A 148 -11.50 -5.75 15.59
C ARG A 148 -11.55 -7.16 15.04
N GLY A 149 -10.45 -7.63 14.47
CA GLY A 149 -10.39 -8.92 13.78
C GLY A 149 -10.74 -8.83 12.29
N VAL A 150 -11.25 -7.68 11.82
CA VAL A 150 -11.39 -7.39 10.39
C VAL A 150 -10.39 -6.30 10.01
N ALA A 151 -10.53 -5.09 10.56
CA ALA A 151 -9.67 -3.95 10.23
C ALA A 151 -8.16 -4.18 10.44
N ASP A 152 -7.78 -5.06 11.37
CA ASP A 152 -6.38 -5.40 11.69
C ASP A 152 -5.94 -6.82 11.28
N ARG A 153 -6.86 -7.68 10.78
CA ARG A 153 -6.53 -9.08 10.42
C ARG A 153 -6.99 -9.52 9.03
N TRP A 154 -7.91 -8.80 8.40
CA TRP A 154 -8.32 -9.10 7.03
C TRP A 154 -7.13 -8.93 6.08
N PRO A 155 -7.03 -9.71 4.99
CA PRO A 155 -5.99 -9.55 3.98
C PRO A 155 -5.74 -8.09 3.60
N LEU A 156 -4.46 -7.72 3.56
CA LEU A 156 -3.98 -6.43 3.09
C LEU A 156 -3.53 -6.57 1.63
N TYR A 157 -4.18 -5.85 0.74
CA TYR A 157 -3.93 -5.85 -0.71
C TYR A 157 -2.77 -4.91 -1.08
N TRP A 158 -2.16 -5.12 -2.24
CA TRP A 158 -0.99 -4.39 -2.75
C TRP A 158 0.19 -4.36 -1.77
N THR A 159 0.31 -5.38 -0.92
CA THR A 159 1.37 -5.47 0.09
C THR A 159 2.01 -6.83 -0.01
N HIS A 160 3.33 -6.88 -0.14
CA HIS A 160 4.03 -8.15 -0.33
C HIS A 160 4.12 -8.95 0.97
N ARG A 161 4.46 -8.28 2.08
CA ARG A 161 4.60 -8.92 3.40
C ARG A 161 4.26 -7.96 4.54
N ARG A 162 3.59 -8.47 5.56
CA ARG A 162 3.36 -7.74 6.82
C ARG A 162 3.31 -8.68 8.01
N ALA A 163 3.84 -8.25 9.15
CA ALA A 163 3.85 -9.05 10.37
C ALA A 163 2.40 -9.25 10.89
N HIS A 164 2.06 -10.48 11.24
CA HIS A 164 0.77 -10.83 11.86
C HIS A 164 -0.49 -10.47 11.04
N ARG A 165 -0.37 -10.29 9.72
CA ARG A 165 -1.49 -10.00 8.82
C ARG A 165 -1.33 -10.73 7.47
N PRO A 166 -2.34 -11.45 6.97
CA PRO A 166 -2.33 -11.98 5.61
C PRO A 166 -2.19 -10.86 4.58
N THR A 167 -1.54 -11.16 3.46
CA THR A 167 -1.26 -10.19 2.41
C THR A 167 -1.63 -10.73 1.04
N ARG A 168 -2.05 -9.84 0.15
CA ARG A 168 -2.39 -10.11 -1.25
C ARG A 168 -1.63 -9.14 -2.13
N ASP A 169 -0.84 -9.68 -3.04
CA ASP A 169 -0.01 -8.89 -3.92
C ASP A 169 0.06 -9.54 -5.29
N LEU A 170 0.07 -8.74 -6.36
CA LEU A 170 0.07 -9.23 -7.73
C LEU A 170 1.26 -10.12 -8.04
N SER A 171 2.37 -9.97 -7.33
CA SER A 171 3.57 -10.79 -7.53
C SER A 171 3.43 -12.23 -7.01
N GLN A 172 2.43 -12.49 -6.16
CA GLN A 172 2.23 -13.82 -5.57
C GLN A 172 1.78 -14.83 -6.64
N GLY A 173 2.40 -16.01 -6.65
CA GLY A 173 2.11 -17.06 -7.65
C GLY A 173 2.91 -16.94 -8.96
N TRP A 174 3.65 -15.86 -9.16
CA TRP A 174 4.57 -15.72 -10.28
C TRP A 174 5.93 -16.38 -10.02
N GLY A 175 6.64 -16.72 -11.10
CA GLY A 175 8.02 -17.23 -11.01
C GLY A 175 8.98 -16.22 -10.40
N SER A 176 10.13 -16.70 -9.89
CA SER A 176 11.13 -15.90 -9.15
C SER A 176 11.62 -14.64 -9.87
N ASN A 177 11.61 -14.63 -11.21
CA ASN A 177 11.95 -13.46 -12.02
C ASN A 177 10.73 -12.63 -12.41
N SER A 178 9.62 -13.26 -12.80
CA SER A 178 8.42 -12.56 -13.29
C SER A 178 7.73 -11.73 -12.20
N GLN A 179 7.87 -12.12 -10.94
CA GLN A 179 7.34 -11.36 -9.79
C GLN A 179 7.91 -9.94 -9.63
N TRP A 180 9.01 -9.62 -10.32
CA TRP A 180 9.64 -8.30 -10.26
C TRP A 180 9.14 -7.35 -11.33
N SER A 181 8.33 -7.83 -12.28
CA SER A 181 7.58 -7.01 -13.22
C SER A 181 6.21 -6.59 -12.66
N THR A 182 6.07 -6.61 -11.34
CA THR A 182 4.90 -6.07 -10.65
C THR A 182 5.10 -4.57 -10.46
N ASP A 183 4.12 -3.79 -10.89
CA ASP A 183 4.15 -2.34 -10.74
C ASP A 183 3.83 -1.91 -9.30
N PHE A 184 4.46 -0.82 -8.89
CA PHE A 184 4.13 -0.18 -7.62
C PHE A 184 2.79 0.56 -7.71
N ARG A 185 1.90 0.32 -6.75
CA ARG A 185 0.65 1.07 -6.60
C ARG A 185 0.91 2.57 -6.39
N LEU A 186 0.37 3.40 -7.27
CA LEU A 186 0.53 4.85 -7.20
C LEU A 186 -0.66 5.53 -6.50
N ASP A 187 -0.49 5.93 -5.25
CA ASP A 187 -1.46 6.77 -4.52
C ASP A 187 -0.85 8.17 -4.33
N TYR A 188 -1.50 9.22 -4.83
CA TYR A 188 -1.01 10.60 -4.72
C TYR A 188 -1.93 11.46 -3.85
N ARG A 189 -1.33 12.37 -3.09
CA ARG A 189 -2.03 13.46 -2.41
C ARG A 189 -1.67 14.77 -3.08
N THR A 190 -2.64 15.38 -3.74
CA THR A 190 -2.47 16.62 -4.50
C THR A 190 -3.27 17.77 -3.87
N PRO A 191 -3.04 19.02 -4.27
CA PRO A 191 -3.90 20.14 -3.89
C PRO A 191 -5.38 19.97 -4.29
N ASP A 192 -5.67 19.17 -5.33
CA ASP A 192 -7.00 18.92 -5.87
C ASP A 192 -7.69 17.68 -5.25
N GLY A 193 -6.99 16.97 -4.35
CA GLY A 193 -7.48 15.78 -3.67
C GLY A 193 -6.57 14.55 -3.85
N ASP A 194 -7.03 13.43 -3.30
CA ASP A 194 -6.31 12.17 -3.35
C ASP A 194 -6.62 11.42 -4.65
N LEU A 195 -5.58 10.92 -5.31
CA LEU A 195 -5.65 10.00 -6.44
C LEU A 195 -5.27 8.62 -5.95
N LEU A 196 -6.13 7.62 -6.14
CA LEU A 196 -5.87 6.25 -5.67
C LEU A 196 -5.65 5.31 -6.85
N ASN A 197 -4.54 4.57 -6.79
CA ASN A 197 -4.09 3.62 -7.81
C ASN A 197 -4.04 4.24 -9.23
N ALA A 198 -3.42 5.41 -9.32
CA ALA A 198 -3.51 6.30 -10.47
C ALA A 198 -2.88 5.75 -11.77
N ALA A 199 -2.11 4.67 -11.69
CA ALA A 199 -1.56 4.00 -12.88
C ALA A 199 -2.63 3.23 -13.68
N GLU A 200 -3.74 2.85 -13.02
CA GLU A 200 -4.77 1.98 -13.58
C GLU A 200 -5.92 2.74 -14.22
N ASP A 201 -6.70 2.06 -15.08
CA ASP A 201 -7.76 2.66 -15.88
C ASP A 201 -9.15 2.00 -15.69
N ALA A 202 -9.27 1.01 -14.80
CA ALA A 202 -10.54 0.38 -14.51
C ALA A 202 -11.32 1.20 -13.45
N PRO A 203 -12.50 1.72 -13.78
CA PRO A 203 -13.32 2.43 -12.80
C PRO A 203 -13.80 1.47 -11.71
N ILE A 204 -13.61 1.87 -10.44
CA ILE A 204 -13.90 1.05 -9.26
C ILE A 204 -15.33 0.48 -9.19
N ASP A 205 -16.31 1.18 -9.76
CA ASP A 205 -17.72 0.76 -9.74
C ASP A 205 -18.18 0.11 -11.05
N GLY A 206 -17.23 -0.27 -11.88
CA GLY A 206 -17.49 -0.80 -13.22
C GLY A 206 -17.91 0.29 -14.20
N ARG A 207 -18.06 -0.12 -15.46
CA ARG A 207 -18.45 0.75 -16.57
C ARG A 207 -19.96 0.61 -16.81
N PRO A 208 -20.76 1.69 -16.66
CA PRO A 208 -22.22 1.61 -16.80
C PRO A 208 -22.66 1.35 -18.25
N ASP A 209 -21.80 1.62 -19.21
CA ASP A 209 -21.98 1.35 -20.64
C ASP A 209 -21.65 -0.09 -21.03
N LEU A 210 -21.01 -0.86 -20.15
CA LEU A 210 -20.72 -2.28 -20.37
C LEU A 210 -21.79 -3.18 -19.76
N HIS A 211 -22.01 -4.33 -20.39
CA HIS A 211 -22.81 -5.40 -19.79
C HIS A 211 -22.20 -5.82 -18.45
N PRO A 212 -22.99 -6.15 -17.41
CA PRO A 212 -22.46 -6.61 -16.11
C PRO A 212 -21.52 -7.82 -16.22
N ASP A 213 -21.78 -8.71 -17.17
CA ASP A 213 -20.94 -9.89 -17.44
C ASP A 213 -19.81 -9.65 -18.45
N ALA A 214 -19.56 -8.41 -18.88
CA ALA A 214 -18.46 -8.13 -19.77
C ALA A 214 -17.11 -8.43 -19.06
N PRO A 215 -16.15 -9.12 -19.73
CA PRO A 215 -14.87 -9.48 -19.11
C PRO A 215 -14.02 -8.31 -18.61
N HIS A 216 -14.28 -7.10 -19.11
CA HIS A 216 -13.60 -5.86 -18.75
C HIS A 216 -14.45 -4.94 -17.85
N ASN A 217 -15.53 -5.47 -17.27
CA ASN A 217 -16.29 -4.81 -16.22
C ASN A 217 -15.90 -5.42 -14.86
N LEU A 218 -16.80 -5.47 -13.88
CA LEU A 218 -16.52 -6.15 -12.61
C LEU A 218 -16.57 -7.68 -12.75
N GLY A 219 -15.58 -8.36 -12.16
CA GLY A 219 -15.55 -9.80 -12.00
C GLY A 219 -16.70 -10.33 -11.12
N PRO A 220 -17.01 -11.64 -11.18
CA PRO A 220 -18.11 -12.23 -10.43
C PRO A 220 -18.06 -11.96 -8.92
N ASP A 221 -16.89 -12.12 -8.29
CA ASP A 221 -16.69 -11.89 -6.86
C ASP A 221 -16.73 -10.40 -6.50
N GLU A 222 -16.19 -9.54 -7.37
CA GLU A 222 -16.20 -8.09 -7.20
C GLU A 222 -17.62 -7.50 -7.22
N ARG A 223 -18.56 -8.17 -7.91
CA ARG A 223 -19.99 -7.81 -7.92
C ARG A 223 -20.71 -8.16 -6.62
N LEU A 224 -20.14 -9.03 -5.80
CA LEU A 224 -20.70 -9.33 -4.47
C LEU A 224 -20.48 -8.17 -3.51
N LEU A 225 -19.46 -7.33 -3.77
CA LEU A 225 -19.20 -6.12 -3.00
C LEU A 225 -20.14 -4.99 -3.42
N THR A 226 -20.63 -4.26 -2.43
CA THR A 226 -21.29 -2.98 -2.63
C THR A 226 -20.30 -1.92 -3.12
N PRO A 227 -20.75 -0.84 -3.78
CA PRO A 227 -19.90 0.29 -4.15
C PRO A 227 -19.10 0.87 -2.96
N ALA A 228 -19.73 0.93 -1.79
CA ALA A 228 -19.07 1.42 -0.57
C ALA A 228 -17.92 0.51 -0.12
N GLU A 229 -18.12 -0.81 -0.17
CA GLU A 229 -17.08 -1.78 0.18
C GLU A 229 -15.92 -1.79 -0.81
N ARG A 230 -16.18 -1.62 -2.11
CA ARG A 230 -15.10 -1.49 -3.10
C ARG A 230 -14.25 -0.25 -2.82
N ARG A 231 -14.89 0.90 -2.55
CA ARG A 231 -14.19 2.15 -2.19
C ARG A 231 -13.45 2.03 -0.88
N GLU A 232 -14.03 1.37 0.13
CA GLU A 232 -13.36 1.05 1.38
C GLU A 232 -12.10 0.20 1.11
N LEU A 233 -12.22 -0.88 0.34
CA LEU A 233 -11.12 -1.76 0.00
C LEU A 233 -10.00 -1.02 -0.74
N LEU A 234 -10.33 -0.20 -1.73
CA LEU A 234 -9.32 0.58 -2.47
C LEU A 234 -8.62 1.60 -1.57
N ARG A 235 -9.37 2.29 -0.70
CA ARG A 235 -8.85 3.36 0.14
C ARG A 235 -8.05 2.84 1.32
N HIS A 236 -8.48 1.76 1.97
CA HIS A 236 -7.81 1.18 3.13
C HIS A 236 -6.86 0.04 2.79
N ARG A 237 -6.88 -0.43 1.53
CA ARG A 237 -6.21 -1.65 1.05
C ARG A 237 -6.68 -2.92 1.75
N THR A 238 -7.78 -2.85 2.49
CA THR A 238 -8.36 -3.91 3.30
C THR A 238 -9.79 -3.51 3.70
N PHE A 239 -10.58 -4.41 4.28
CA PHE A 239 -11.87 -4.04 4.86
C PHE A 239 -11.70 -3.58 6.31
N LEU A 240 -12.50 -2.59 6.71
CA LEU A 240 -12.61 -2.16 8.10
C LEU A 240 -13.71 -2.90 8.85
N ARG A 241 -14.69 -3.45 8.13
CA ARG A 241 -15.82 -4.20 8.68
C ARG A 241 -16.04 -5.46 7.89
N THR A 242 -16.66 -6.46 8.49
CA THR A 242 -17.01 -7.70 7.79
C THR A 242 -17.83 -7.36 6.53
N PRO A 243 -17.36 -7.70 5.32
CA PRO A 243 -18.09 -7.36 4.12
C PRO A 243 -19.38 -8.19 4.04
N ALA A 244 -20.44 -7.60 3.51
CA ALA A 244 -21.75 -8.23 3.35
C ALA A 244 -21.68 -9.47 2.44
N ALA A 245 -20.72 -9.47 1.50
CA ALA A 245 -20.47 -10.57 0.58
C ALA A 245 -20.07 -11.88 1.28
N SER A 246 -19.20 -11.80 2.29
CA SER A 246 -18.68 -12.98 2.99
C SER A 246 -17.98 -12.60 4.29
N SER A 247 -18.19 -13.39 5.34
CA SER A 247 -17.42 -13.30 6.58
C SER A 247 -16.14 -14.17 6.58
N ASP A 248 -15.92 -14.97 5.54
CA ASP A 248 -14.74 -15.83 5.42
C ASP A 248 -13.59 -15.09 4.72
N PRO A 249 -12.45 -14.82 5.39
CA PRO A 249 -11.29 -14.21 4.75
C PRO A 249 -10.69 -15.05 3.62
N ALA A 250 -10.98 -16.36 3.53
CA ALA A 250 -10.55 -17.18 2.40
C ALA A 250 -11.19 -16.73 1.09
N TRP A 251 -12.43 -16.22 1.12
CA TRP A 251 -13.11 -15.68 -0.07
C TRP A 251 -12.38 -14.47 -0.66
N ALA A 252 -11.70 -13.68 0.17
CA ALA A 252 -10.84 -12.58 -0.30
C ALA A 252 -9.66 -13.06 -1.18
N ALA A 253 -9.43 -14.37 -1.34
CA ALA A 253 -8.55 -14.94 -2.35
C ALA A 253 -8.98 -14.68 -3.79
N ASP A 254 -10.29 -14.63 -4.02
CA ASP A 254 -10.87 -14.59 -5.36
C ASP A 254 -11.14 -13.15 -5.82
N LEU A 255 -11.00 -12.17 -4.91
CA LEU A 255 -11.06 -10.74 -5.24
C LEU A 255 -9.81 -10.28 -6.00
N PHE A 256 -10.01 -9.51 -7.08
CA PHE A 256 -8.95 -8.98 -7.92
C PHE A 256 -9.01 -7.44 -8.04
N PRO A 257 -8.90 -6.68 -6.93
CA PRO A 257 -9.13 -5.25 -6.95
C PRO A 257 -8.02 -4.43 -7.63
N PHE A 258 -6.98 -5.08 -8.15
CA PHE A 258 -5.70 -4.46 -8.47
C PHE A 258 -5.75 -3.45 -9.61
N GLU A 259 -6.72 -3.58 -10.52
CA GLU A 259 -6.93 -2.68 -11.65
C GLU A 259 -7.83 -1.48 -11.31
N TRP A 260 -8.45 -1.45 -10.13
CA TRP A 260 -9.39 -0.38 -9.78
C TRP A 260 -8.65 0.93 -9.48
N CYS A 261 -9.15 2.04 -10.03
CA CYS A 261 -8.70 3.38 -9.68
C CYS A 261 -9.85 4.27 -9.18
N LEU A 262 -9.49 5.29 -8.39
CA LEU A 262 -10.36 6.40 -8.01
C LEU A 262 -9.67 7.71 -8.43
N PRO A 263 -10.10 8.33 -9.56
CA PRO A 263 -9.54 9.61 -10.01
C PRO A 263 -10.02 10.77 -9.12
N ALA A 264 -9.31 11.90 -9.17
CA ALA A 264 -9.63 13.08 -8.36
C ALA A 264 -11.06 13.57 -8.60
N GLY A 265 -11.70 14.05 -7.54
CA GLY A 265 -12.98 14.76 -7.61
C GLY A 265 -14.23 13.87 -7.65
N ILE A 266 -14.11 12.57 -7.35
CA ILE A 266 -15.27 11.68 -7.14
C ILE A 266 -15.34 11.31 -5.65
N GLU A 267 -15.97 12.17 -4.85
CA GLU A 267 -16.45 11.85 -3.49
C GLU A 267 -17.94 11.50 -3.50
#